data_AF-A0A1H2INL1-F1
#
_entry.id   AF-A0A1H2INL1-F1
#
_cell.length_a   1.000
_cell.length_b   1.000
_cell.length_c   1.000
_cell.angle_alpha   90.00
_cell.angle_beta   90.00
_cell.angle_gamma   90.00
#
_symmetry.space_group_name_H-M   'P 1'
#
loop_
_entity.id
_entity.type
_entity.pdbx_description
1 polymer ?
#
loop_
_entity_poly.entity_id
_entity_poly.type
_entity_poly.pdbx_seq_one_letter_code
_entity_poly.pdbx_strand_id
1 'polypeptide(L)'
;METPVSIRDNPEDYQDLKRAVGLLESPSLTARLSGMIGSPIESAVKALPGVVSKRINGAVAAALHSSAGAALKSLENSPKKPASTRLHKAFAATSGAIGGAFGFAALFVELPISTTIMMRAVADVARSEGFDLGDFATKQACIEVFAMGGNSQVDDATETGYYMTRSFTTQAMQQLSKELAGIAAKQGSKAISTLSPGQAGKWLAILIDKVATQFGFTISSKFAAQAVPVMGAFTGATINTLFTHFYQDMARGHFIVKRLEDKYGFEAVKDEYMAIKAAPLVH
;
A
#
# COMPACT_ATOMS: atom_id res chain seq x y z
N MET A 1 35.28 1.63 -18.91
CA MET A 1 33.81 1.64 -18.88
C MET A 1 33.39 0.25 -18.48
N GLU A 2 33.01 0.07 -17.21
CA GLU A 2 32.44 -1.21 -16.75
C GLU A 2 31.07 -1.37 -17.44
N THR A 3 30.84 -2.54 -18.04
CA THR A 3 29.53 -2.90 -18.60
C THR A 3 28.50 -2.84 -17.48
N PRO A 4 27.35 -2.16 -17.64
CA PRO A 4 26.30 -2.19 -16.63
C PRO A 4 25.91 -3.64 -16.37
N VAL A 5 26.02 -4.10 -15.12
CA VAL A 5 25.64 -5.46 -14.74
C VAL A 5 24.15 -5.62 -15.00
N SER A 6 23.76 -6.54 -15.88
CA SER A 6 22.34 -6.77 -16.17
C SER A 6 21.70 -7.54 -15.02
N ILE A 7 20.43 -7.23 -14.71
CA ILE A 7 19.64 -8.00 -13.73
C ILE A 7 19.56 -9.47 -14.17
N ARG A 8 19.50 -9.72 -15.48
CA ARG A 8 19.45 -11.08 -16.07
C ARG A 8 20.69 -11.91 -15.77
N ASP A 9 21.83 -11.27 -15.51
CA ASP A 9 23.09 -11.95 -15.21
C ASP A 9 23.14 -12.49 -13.78
N ASN A 10 22.21 -12.06 -12.91
CA ASN A 10 22.03 -12.59 -11.56
C ASN A 10 20.68 -13.36 -11.49
N PRO A 11 20.72 -14.71 -11.51
CA PRO A 11 19.51 -15.52 -11.52
C PRO A 11 18.59 -15.27 -10.32
N GLU A 12 19.13 -15.01 -9.14
CA GLU A 12 18.33 -14.76 -7.92
C GLU A 12 17.57 -13.43 -8.04
N ASP A 13 18.27 -12.35 -8.39
CA ASP A 13 17.66 -11.03 -8.54
C ASP A 13 16.66 -10.98 -9.70
N TYR A 14 16.91 -11.71 -10.79
CA TYR A 14 15.96 -11.83 -11.89
C TYR A 14 14.68 -12.60 -11.49
N GLN A 15 14.82 -13.66 -10.69
CA GLN A 15 13.66 -14.39 -10.16
C GLN A 15 12.88 -13.55 -9.14
N ASP A 16 13.57 -12.77 -8.31
CA ASP A 16 12.94 -11.82 -7.41
C ASP A 16 12.17 -10.75 -8.18
N LEU A 17 12.72 -10.21 -9.28
CA LEU A 17 12.00 -9.27 -10.13
C LEU A 17 10.74 -9.90 -10.74
N LYS A 18 10.82 -11.14 -11.25
CA LYS A 18 9.63 -11.87 -11.74
C LYS A 18 8.58 -12.06 -10.67
N ARG A 19 9.00 -12.43 -9.46
CA ARG A 19 8.13 -12.54 -8.31
C ARG A 19 7.47 -11.21 -7.98
N ALA A 20 8.24 -10.11 -8.00
CA ALA A 20 7.71 -8.77 -7.75
C ALA A 20 6.66 -8.37 -8.79
N VAL A 21 6.92 -8.62 -10.09
CA VAL A 21 5.94 -8.39 -11.17
C VAL A 21 4.66 -9.18 -10.91
N GLY A 22 4.76 -10.48 -10.61
CA GLY A 22 3.59 -11.32 -10.34
C GLY A 22 2.77 -10.89 -9.11
N LEU A 23 3.43 -10.35 -8.08
CA LEU A 23 2.75 -9.82 -6.90
C LEU A 23 2.07 -8.47 -7.19
N LEU A 24 2.78 -7.57 -7.87
CA LEU A 24 2.36 -6.18 -8.09
C LEU A 24 1.32 -6.02 -9.21
N GLU A 25 1.32 -6.89 -10.20
CA GLU A 25 0.33 -6.93 -11.29
C GLU A 25 -0.82 -7.91 -11.00
N SER A 26 -0.94 -8.35 -9.74
CA SER A 26 -2.04 -9.23 -9.31
C SER A 26 -3.39 -8.48 -9.28
N PRO A 27 -4.53 -9.19 -9.38
CA PRO A 27 -5.84 -8.56 -9.41
C PRO A 27 -6.09 -7.64 -8.21
N SER A 28 -6.75 -6.50 -8.47
CA SER A 28 -7.13 -5.53 -7.47
C SER A 28 -7.98 -6.14 -6.34
N LEU A 29 -8.01 -5.49 -5.17
CA LEU A 29 -8.82 -5.94 -4.04
C LEU A 29 -10.31 -6.02 -4.39
N THR A 30 -10.82 -5.06 -5.16
CA THR A 30 -12.21 -5.05 -5.62
C THR A 30 -12.48 -6.27 -6.51
N ALA A 31 -11.60 -6.58 -7.47
CA ALA A 31 -11.73 -7.77 -8.31
C ALA A 31 -11.70 -9.08 -7.49
N ARG A 32 -10.80 -9.18 -6.50
CA ARG A 32 -10.72 -10.35 -5.61
C ARG A 32 -11.99 -10.52 -4.76
N LEU A 33 -12.54 -9.42 -4.23
CA LEU A 33 -13.78 -9.44 -3.48
C LEU A 33 -14.98 -9.78 -4.38
N SER A 34 -15.06 -9.21 -5.59
CA SER A 34 -16.12 -9.50 -6.56
C SER A 34 -16.10 -10.98 -6.96
N GLY A 35 -14.92 -11.55 -7.19
CA GLY A 35 -14.75 -12.98 -7.45
C GLY A 35 -15.13 -13.88 -6.26
N MET A 36 -14.94 -13.41 -5.02
CA MET A 36 -15.34 -14.14 -3.81
C MET A 36 -16.86 -14.13 -3.60
N ILE A 37 -17.50 -12.99 -3.82
CA ILE A 37 -18.94 -12.78 -3.54
C ILE A 37 -19.81 -13.16 -4.75
N GLY A 38 -19.21 -13.27 -5.94
CA GLY A 38 -19.91 -13.60 -7.19
C GLY A 38 -20.72 -12.45 -7.77
N SER A 39 -20.44 -11.20 -7.35
CA SER A 39 -21.16 -10.00 -7.81
C SER A 39 -20.22 -8.81 -7.96
N PRO A 40 -20.45 -7.90 -8.93
CA PRO A 40 -19.64 -6.71 -9.12
C PRO A 40 -19.85 -5.72 -7.98
N ILE A 41 -18.84 -5.58 -7.11
CA ILE A 41 -18.86 -4.69 -5.94
C ILE A 41 -18.82 -3.22 -6.36
N GLU A 42 -18.31 -2.93 -7.56
CA GLU A 42 -18.23 -1.59 -8.13
C GLU A 42 -19.61 -0.91 -8.15
N SER A 43 -20.66 -1.66 -8.51
CA SER A 43 -22.04 -1.18 -8.51
C SER A 43 -22.53 -0.86 -7.11
N ALA A 44 -22.18 -1.69 -6.11
CA ALA A 44 -22.54 -1.46 -4.71
C ALA A 44 -21.81 -0.25 -4.13
N VAL A 45 -20.54 -0.03 -4.49
CA VAL A 45 -19.78 1.17 -4.12
C VAL A 45 -20.38 2.42 -4.75
N LYS A 46 -20.76 2.37 -6.03
CA LYS A 46 -21.43 3.50 -6.73
C LYS A 46 -22.79 3.85 -6.12
N ALA A 47 -23.48 2.87 -5.55
CA ALA A 47 -24.77 3.07 -4.88
C ALA A 47 -24.66 3.65 -3.46
N LEU A 48 -23.45 3.81 -2.90
CA LEU A 48 -23.28 4.39 -1.56
C LEU A 48 -23.70 5.87 -1.54
N PRO A 49 -24.52 6.30 -0.56
CA PRO A 49 -24.85 7.71 -0.39
C PRO A 49 -23.60 8.55 -0.15
N GLY A 50 -23.50 9.74 -0.76
CA GLY A 50 -22.30 10.59 -0.65
C GLY A 50 -21.89 10.94 0.79
N VAL A 51 -22.84 10.97 1.73
CA VAL A 51 -22.58 11.16 3.16
C VAL A 51 -21.75 10.00 3.74
N VAL A 52 -22.06 8.75 3.34
CA VAL A 52 -21.33 7.55 3.77
C VAL A 52 -19.93 7.58 3.21
N SER A 53 -19.78 7.85 1.91
CA SER A 53 -18.47 7.95 1.25
C SER A 53 -17.58 9.02 1.90
N LYS A 54 -18.14 10.18 2.27
CA LYS A 54 -17.41 11.24 2.98
C LYS A 54 -16.97 10.81 4.38
N ARG A 55 -17.82 10.10 5.13
CA ARG A 55 -17.47 9.56 6.45
C ARG A 55 -16.39 8.49 6.36
N ILE A 56 -16.46 7.61 5.37
CA ILE A 56 -15.42 6.61 5.09
C ILE A 56 -14.08 7.31 4.84
N ASN A 57 -14.03 8.28 3.93
CA ASN A 57 -12.79 8.99 3.61
C ASN A 57 -12.17 9.69 4.84
N GLY A 58 -12.98 10.33 5.69
CA GLY A 58 -12.52 10.92 6.94
C GLY A 58 -11.96 9.88 7.92
N ALA A 59 -12.64 8.75 8.08
CA ALA A 59 -12.19 7.66 8.94
C ALA A 59 -10.90 7.01 8.42
N VAL A 60 -10.76 6.88 7.10
CA VAL A 60 -9.57 6.36 6.43
C VAL A 60 -8.35 7.23 6.68
N ALA A 61 -8.47 8.55 6.49
CA ALA A 61 -7.37 9.48 6.75
C ALA A 61 -6.94 9.40 8.23
N ALA A 62 -7.89 9.44 9.16
CA ALA A 62 -7.61 9.34 10.60
C ALA A 62 -6.93 8.00 10.98
N ALA A 63 -7.38 6.89 10.38
CA ALA A 63 -6.78 5.59 10.59
C ALA A 63 -5.35 5.51 10.07
N LEU A 64 -5.07 6.02 8.85
CA LEU A 64 -3.71 6.02 8.32
C LEU A 64 -2.76 6.87 9.18
N HIS A 65 -3.19 8.06 9.61
CA HIS A 65 -2.39 8.93 10.51
C HIS A 65 -2.05 8.23 11.82
N SER A 66 -3.05 7.67 12.51
CA SER A 66 -2.85 6.97 13.78
C SER A 66 -2.03 5.69 13.63
N SER A 67 -2.29 4.92 12.56
CA SER A 67 -1.66 3.63 12.30
C SER A 67 -0.21 3.76 11.87
N ALA A 68 0.13 4.75 11.03
CA ALA A 68 1.50 4.96 10.58
C ALA A 68 2.44 5.19 11.77
N GLY A 69 2.07 6.07 12.71
CA GLY A 69 2.85 6.31 13.91
C GLY A 69 2.95 5.09 14.83
N ALA A 70 1.83 4.40 15.07
CA ALA A 70 1.78 3.26 15.99
C ALA A 70 2.49 2.01 15.44
N ALA A 71 2.27 1.68 14.17
CA ALA A 71 2.86 0.51 13.53
C ALA A 71 4.38 0.65 13.41
N LEU A 72 4.87 1.82 12.98
CA LEU A 72 6.31 2.06 12.80
C LEU A 72 7.07 2.11 14.13
N LYS A 73 6.43 2.53 15.24
CA LYS A 73 7.05 2.52 16.58
C LYS A 73 6.99 1.17 17.28
N SER A 74 5.97 0.35 17.01
CA SER A 74 5.73 -0.90 17.73
C SER A 74 6.54 -2.08 17.19
N LEU A 75 7.15 -1.96 16.01
CA LEU A 75 7.89 -3.05 15.38
C LEU A 75 9.38 -2.96 15.74
N GLU A 76 9.93 -4.08 16.19
CA GLU A 76 11.36 -4.18 16.48
C GLU A 76 12.18 -4.03 15.19
N ASN A 77 13.03 -3.01 15.15
CA ASN A 77 13.83 -2.69 13.98
C ASN A 77 15.10 -3.56 13.91
N SER A 78 14.91 -4.82 13.51
CA SER A 78 16.00 -5.76 13.20
C SER A 78 15.93 -6.14 11.71
N PRO A 79 16.69 -5.46 10.84
CA PRO A 79 16.71 -5.75 9.40
C PRO A 79 17.06 -7.21 9.10
N LYS A 80 16.54 -7.76 8.00
CA LYS A 80 16.75 -9.15 7.52
C LYS A 80 16.14 -10.27 8.36
N LYS A 81 15.49 -9.97 9.50
CA LYS A 81 14.67 -10.98 10.21
C LYS A 81 13.45 -11.31 9.34
N PRO A 82 13.07 -12.60 9.20
CA PRO A 82 11.89 -12.98 8.41
C PRO A 82 10.61 -12.27 8.86
N ALA A 83 9.74 -11.94 7.90
CA ALA A 83 8.45 -11.32 8.19
C ALA A 83 7.49 -12.34 8.84
N SER A 84 6.76 -11.90 9.87
CA SER A 84 5.78 -12.71 10.61
C SER A 84 4.42 -12.72 9.90
N THR A 85 4.40 -13.12 8.63
CA THR A 85 3.22 -12.98 7.74
C THR A 85 1.97 -13.67 8.29
N ARG A 86 2.11 -14.89 8.83
CA ARG A 86 1.02 -15.67 9.43
C ARG A 86 0.43 -15.01 10.67
N LEU A 87 1.28 -14.38 11.49
CA LEU A 87 0.83 -13.72 12.72
C LEU A 87 -0.05 -12.51 12.40
N HIS A 88 0.35 -11.68 11.43
CA HIS A 88 -0.46 -10.53 11.01
C HIS A 88 -1.78 -10.98 10.39
N LYS A 89 -1.79 -12.07 9.59
CA LYS A 89 -3.03 -12.67 9.08
C LYS A 89 -3.93 -13.17 10.21
N ALA A 90 -3.38 -13.78 11.26
CA ALA A 90 -4.14 -14.22 12.42
C ALA A 90 -4.75 -13.03 13.19
N PHE A 91 -3.97 -11.96 13.45
CA PHE A 91 -4.51 -10.74 14.06
C PHE A 91 -5.59 -10.09 13.20
N ALA A 92 -5.40 -10.06 11.88
CA ALA A 92 -6.39 -9.54 10.95
C ALA A 92 -7.68 -10.39 10.95
N ALA A 93 -7.56 -11.71 10.95
CA ALA A 93 -8.68 -12.63 11.07
C ALA A 93 -9.46 -12.40 12.36
N THR A 94 -8.77 -12.28 13.49
CA THR A 94 -9.40 -12.02 14.81
C THR A 94 -10.07 -10.64 14.85
N SER A 95 -9.39 -9.59 14.40
CA SER A 95 -9.96 -8.23 14.32
C SER A 95 -11.20 -8.22 13.42
N GLY A 96 -11.13 -8.91 12.29
CA GLY A 96 -12.23 -9.05 11.35
C GLY A 96 -13.38 -9.86 11.90
N ALA A 97 -13.11 -10.92 12.66
CA ALA A 97 -14.14 -11.71 13.33
C ALA A 97 -14.95 -10.88 14.31
N ILE A 98 -14.26 -10.06 15.12
CA ILE A 98 -14.88 -9.14 16.05
C ILE A 98 -15.72 -8.10 15.28
N GLY A 99 -15.13 -7.41 14.30
CA GLY A 99 -15.86 -6.42 13.51
C GLY A 99 -17.08 -6.99 12.78
N GLY A 100 -16.96 -8.18 12.20
CA GLY A 100 -18.03 -8.87 11.50
C GLY A 100 -19.16 -9.36 12.42
N ALA A 101 -18.87 -9.69 13.68
CA ALA A 101 -19.88 -10.08 14.67
C ALA A 101 -20.75 -8.90 15.14
N PHE A 102 -20.16 -7.70 15.23
CA PHE A 102 -20.86 -6.48 15.63
C PHE A 102 -21.46 -5.68 14.46
N GLY A 103 -21.24 -6.13 13.22
CA GLY A 103 -21.85 -5.61 12.01
C GLY A 103 -21.40 -4.19 11.64
N PHE A 104 -22.26 -3.47 10.89
CA PHE A 104 -21.91 -2.20 10.25
C PHE A 104 -21.48 -1.11 11.25
N ALA A 105 -22.03 -1.12 12.47
CA ALA A 105 -21.69 -0.16 13.51
C ALA A 105 -20.23 -0.26 13.98
N ALA A 106 -19.64 -1.46 13.92
CA ALA A 106 -18.26 -1.69 14.35
C ALA A 106 -17.23 -1.31 13.29
N LEU A 107 -17.62 -1.08 12.03
CA LEU A 107 -16.68 -0.86 10.93
C LEU A 107 -15.79 0.36 11.14
N PHE A 108 -16.32 1.44 11.72
CA PHE A 108 -15.53 2.65 11.97
C PHE A 108 -14.50 2.48 13.11
N VAL A 109 -14.74 1.58 14.05
CA VAL A 109 -13.78 1.22 15.12
C VAL A 109 -12.77 0.19 14.62
N GLU A 110 -13.22 -0.71 13.77
CA GLU A 110 -12.40 -1.77 13.17
C GLU A 110 -11.40 -1.24 12.15
N LEU A 111 -11.72 -0.13 11.48
CA LEU A 111 -10.87 0.49 10.47
C LEU A 111 -9.47 0.89 10.99
N PRO A 112 -9.29 1.67 12.08
CA PRO A 112 -7.95 2.00 12.60
C PRO A 112 -7.19 0.76 13.10
N ILE A 113 -7.88 -0.23 13.67
CA ILE A 113 -7.25 -1.47 14.17
C ILE A 113 -6.71 -2.29 13.00
N SER A 114 -7.56 -2.59 12.02
CA SER A 114 -7.17 -3.33 10.82
C SER A 114 -6.09 -2.59 10.04
N THR A 115 -6.18 -1.26 9.92
CA THR A 115 -5.16 -0.42 9.27
C THR A 115 -3.83 -0.49 9.99
N THR A 116 -3.82 -0.51 11.33
CA THR A 116 -2.58 -0.69 12.11
C THR A 116 -1.96 -2.06 11.86
N ILE A 117 -2.77 -3.12 11.83
CA ILE A 117 -2.30 -4.49 11.53
C ILE A 117 -1.70 -4.55 10.12
N MET A 118 -2.37 -3.98 9.12
CA MET A 118 -1.88 -3.93 7.75
C MET A 118 -0.59 -3.13 7.65
N MET A 119 -0.52 -1.95 8.25
CA MET A 119 0.66 -1.09 8.23
C MET A 119 1.86 -1.79 8.91
N ARG A 120 1.61 -2.50 10.01
CA ARG A 120 2.62 -3.32 10.69
C ARG A 120 3.09 -4.48 9.83
N ALA A 121 2.17 -5.12 9.09
CA ALA A 121 2.52 -6.18 8.15
C ALA A 121 3.40 -5.65 7.00
N VAL A 122 3.08 -4.47 6.46
CA VAL A 122 3.87 -3.80 5.42
C VAL A 122 5.29 -3.47 5.95
N ALA A 123 5.38 -2.86 7.13
CA ALA A 123 6.67 -2.55 7.76
C ALA A 123 7.51 -3.81 8.05
N ASP A 124 6.87 -4.90 8.47
CA ASP A 124 7.54 -6.17 8.72
C ASP A 124 8.09 -6.81 7.43
N VAL A 125 7.37 -6.64 6.31
CA VAL A 125 7.86 -7.04 4.99
C VAL A 125 9.06 -6.18 4.56
N ALA A 126 8.97 -4.85 4.68
CA ALA A 126 10.08 -3.94 4.38
C ALA A 126 11.37 -4.34 5.11
N ARG A 127 11.25 -4.57 6.41
CA ARG A 127 12.33 -5.01 7.29
C ARG A 127 12.90 -6.36 6.88
N SER A 128 12.05 -7.29 6.43
CA SER A 128 12.48 -8.61 5.95
C SER A 128 13.24 -8.55 4.62
N GLU A 129 12.96 -7.55 3.78
CA GLU A 129 13.72 -7.25 2.56
C GLU A 129 15.01 -6.46 2.86
N GLY A 130 15.29 -6.15 4.13
CA GLY A 130 16.53 -5.53 4.57
C GLY A 130 16.46 -4.00 4.76
N PHE A 131 15.29 -3.38 4.60
CA PHE A 131 15.13 -1.94 4.79
C PHE A 131 15.11 -1.54 6.28
N ASP A 132 15.71 -0.41 6.58
CA ASP A 132 15.73 0.17 7.93
C ASP A 132 14.45 0.96 8.18
N LEU A 133 13.65 0.55 9.19
CA LEU A 133 12.40 1.22 9.57
C LEU A 133 12.61 2.56 10.28
N GLY A 134 13.84 2.87 10.70
CA GLY A 134 14.22 4.19 11.20
C GLY A 134 14.30 5.22 10.07
N ASP A 135 14.65 4.78 8.86
CA ASP A 135 14.89 5.64 7.73
C ASP A 135 13.60 6.26 7.17
N PHE A 136 13.69 7.53 6.80
CA PHE A 136 12.55 8.29 6.31
C PHE A 136 12.02 7.72 4.99
N ALA A 137 12.92 7.35 4.08
CA ALA A 137 12.57 6.78 2.79
C ALA A 137 11.81 5.45 2.94
N THR A 138 12.18 4.61 3.91
CA THR A 138 11.48 3.36 4.21
C THR A 138 10.06 3.61 4.76
N LYS A 139 9.92 4.58 5.68
CA LYS A 139 8.60 4.94 6.23
C LYS A 139 7.66 5.47 5.15
N GLN A 140 8.20 6.31 4.27
CA GLN A 140 7.51 6.80 3.08
C GLN A 140 7.06 5.61 2.21
N ALA A 141 7.98 4.71 1.83
CA ALA A 141 7.66 3.54 1.01
C ALA A 141 6.58 2.64 1.63
N CYS A 142 6.58 2.49 2.97
CA CYS A 142 5.52 1.74 3.67
C CYS A 142 4.13 2.38 3.48
N ILE A 143 4.05 3.71 3.45
CA ILE A 143 2.80 4.44 3.22
C ILE A 143 2.41 4.39 1.73
N GLU A 144 3.38 4.47 0.81
CA GLU A 144 3.14 4.36 -0.64
C GLU A 144 2.47 3.05 -1.03
N VAL A 145 2.77 1.94 -0.34
CA VAL A 145 2.11 0.64 -0.55
C VAL A 145 0.59 0.73 -0.44
N PHE A 146 0.05 1.61 0.41
CA PHE A 146 -1.40 1.80 0.54
C PHE A 146 -2.04 2.50 -0.67
N ALA A 147 -1.24 3.18 -1.51
CA ALA A 147 -1.70 3.76 -2.78
C ALA A 147 -1.81 2.71 -3.89
N MET A 148 -1.14 1.57 -3.77
CA MET A 148 -1.12 0.53 -4.82
C MET A 148 -2.39 -0.32 -4.85
N GLY A 149 -3.31 -0.13 -3.88
CA GLY A 149 -4.52 -0.94 -3.75
C GLY A 149 -5.81 -0.35 -4.35
N GLY A 150 -5.84 0.94 -4.68
CA GLY A 150 -7.05 1.56 -5.17
C GLY A 150 -7.24 1.37 -6.67
N ASN A 151 -8.49 1.23 -7.09
CA ASN A 151 -8.90 1.33 -8.48
C ASN A 151 -9.07 2.81 -8.83
N SER A 152 -8.27 3.37 -9.74
CA SER A 152 -8.52 4.72 -10.25
C SER A 152 -9.56 4.65 -11.36
N GLN A 153 -10.68 5.36 -11.20
CA GLN A 153 -11.70 5.56 -12.25
C GLN A 153 -11.15 6.44 -13.40
N VAL A 154 -10.29 5.85 -14.21
CA VAL A 154 -10.12 6.25 -15.61
C VAL A 154 -10.71 5.10 -16.42
N ASP A 155 -11.62 5.43 -17.33
CA ASP A 155 -12.41 4.51 -18.17
C ASP A 155 -11.63 3.28 -18.64
N ASP A 156 -12.33 2.14 -18.61
CA ASP A 156 -12.07 0.87 -19.28
C ASP A 156 -10.61 0.49 -19.67
N ALA A 157 -10.22 -0.68 -19.15
CA ALA A 157 -9.37 -1.68 -19.78
C ALA A 157 -7.83 -1.60 -19.66
N THR A 158 -7.26 -1.04 -18.59
CA THR A 158 -5.93 -1.48 -18.12
C THR A 158 -5.80 -1.22 -16.63
N GLU A 159 -5.72 -2.27 -15.83
CA GLU A 159 -5.30 -2.23 -14.42
C GLU A 159 -4.13 -1.24 -14.27
N THR A 160 -4.27 -0.25 -13.38
CA THR A 160 -3.23 0.77 -13.14
C THR A 160 -1.94 0.08 -12.69
N GLY A 161 -1.03 -0.16 -13.63
CA GLY A 161 0.19 -0.91 -13.37
C GLY A 161 1.06 -0.25 -12.30
N TYR A 162 1.88 -1.04 -11.63
CA TYR A 162 2.72 -0.58 -10.52
C TYR A 162 3.48 0.73 -10.80
N TYR A 163 4.16 0.81 -11.95
CA TYR A 163 4.94 1.99 -12.32
C TYR A 163 4.08 3.21 -12.70
N MET A 164 2.80 3.02 -13.08
CA MET A 164 1.88 4.16 -13.25
C MET A 164 1.52 4.76 -11.90
N THR A 165 1.15 3.93 -10.93
CA THR A 165 0.89 4.37 -9.55
C THR A 165 2.11 5.06 -8.95
N ARG A 166 3.30 4.46 -9.12
CA ARG A 166 4.56 5.04 -8.62
C ARG A 166 4.89 6.38 -9.28
N SER A 167 4.61 6.53 -10.57
CA SER A 167 4.78 7.81 -11.29
C SER A 167 3.80 8.87 -10.79
N PHE A 168 2.53 8.52 -10.57
CA PHE A 168 1.53 9.43 -9.99
C PHE A 168 1.95 9.91 -8.60
N THR A 169 2.39 9.00 -7.72
CA THR A 169 2.86 9.36 -6.39
C THR A 169 4.08 10.29 -6.48
N THR A 170 5.02 10.00 -7.38
CA THR A 170 6.20 10.85 -7.61
C THR A 170 5.82 12.24 -8.13
N GLN A 171 4.86 12.36 -9.04
CA GLN A 171 4.37 13.67 -9.52
C GLN A 171 3.69 14.46 -8.40
N ALA A 172 2.84 13.79 -7.60
CA ALA A 172 2.22 14.40 -6.42
C ALA A 172 3.29 14.89 -5.43
N MET A 173 4.37 14.11 -5.23
CA MET A 173 5.50 14.49 -4.40
C MET A 173 6.29 15.67 -4.97
N GLN A 174 6.51 15.73 -6.28
CA GLN A 174 7.21 16.85 -6.93
C GLN A 174 6.43 18.17 -6.78
N GLN A 175 5.09 18.12 -6.90
CA GLN A 175 4.24 19.28 -6.68
C GLN A 175 4.33 19.77 -5.24
N LEU A 176 4.33 18.85 -4.28
CA LEU A 176 4.48 19.18 -2.87
C LEU A 176 5.87 19.76 -2.55
N SER A 177 6.94 19.19 -3.12
CA SER A 177 8.30 19.69 -2.96
C SER A 177 8.44 21.12 -3.51
N LYS A 178 7.75 21.46 -4.61
CA LYS A 178 7.70 22.83 -5.15
C LYS A 178 6.97 23.78 -4.20
N GLU A 179 5.85 23.37 -3.63
CA GLU A 179 5.13 24.18 -2.62
C GLU A 179 5.98 24.39 -1.36
N LEU A 180 6.63 23.34 -0.87
CA LEU A 180 7.48 23.40 0.31
C LEU A 180 8.74 24.25 0.06
N ALA A 181 9.35 24.14 -1.13
CA ALA A 181 10.44 25.01 -1.55
C ALA A 181 9.98 26.47 -1.65
N GLY A 182 8.75 26.72 -2.12
CA GLY A 182 8.15 28.05 -2.12
C GLY A 182 7.91 28.60 -0.72
N ILE A 183 7.54 27.76 0.25
CA ILE A 183 7.39 28.14 1.67
C ILE A 183 8.76 28.42 2.31
N ALA A 184 9.76 27.56 2.07
CA ALA A 184 11.13 27.74 2.57
C ALA A 184 11.80 29.01 2.00
N ALA A 185 11.57 29.29 0.71
CA ALA A 185 12.02 30.51 0.04
C ALA A 185 11.38 31.77 0.65
N LYS A 186 10.09 31.71 1.02
CA LYS A 186 9.39 32.81 1.69
C LYS A 186 9.82 33.02 3.15
N GLN A 187 10.27 31.96 3.84
CA GLN A 187 10.72 32.02 5.24
C GLN A 187 12.23 32.26 5.40
N GLY A 188 12.96 32.58 4.32
CA GLY A 188 14.41 32.88 4.38
C GLY A 188 15.28 31.73 4.90
N SER A 189 14.72 30.52 4.96
CA SER A 189 15.41 29.34 5.46
C SER A 189 16.31 28.82 4.35
N LYS A 190 17.64 28.91 4.52
CA LYS A 190 18.58 28.22 3.62
C LYS A 190 18.10 26.79 3.46
N ALA A 191 17.81 26.38 2.23
CA ALA A 191 17.38 25.03 1.90
C ALA A 191 18.44 24.04 2.40
N ILE A 192 18.22 23.48 3.58
CA ILE A 192 19.03 22.40 4.13
C ILE A 192 18.53 21.16 3.41
N SER A 193 19.46 20.47 2.76
CA SER A 193 19.32 19.20 2.05
C SER A 193 18.87 18.03 2.94
N THR A 194 18.47 18.28 4.19
CA THR A 194 17.94 17.31 5.13
C THR A 194 16.66 17.84 5.78
N LEU A 195 15.56 17.08 5.65
CA LEU A 195 14.30 17.37 6.33
C LEU A 195 14.52 17.25 7.85
N SER A 196 14.27 18.32 8.61
CA SER A 196 14.23 18.22 10.07
C SER A 196 13.15 17.21 10.52
N PRO A 197 13.25 16.61 11.72
CA PRO A 197 12.24 15.65 12.20
C PRO A 197 10.80 16.19 12.16
N GLY A 198 10.61 17.49 12.44
CA GLY A 198 9.31 18.15 12.35
C GLY A 198 8.80 18.33 10.91
N GLN A 199 9.71 18.59 9.95
CA GLN A 199 9.36 18.65 8.54
C GLN A 199 9.08 17.26 7.95
N ALA A 200 9.85 16.23 8.35
CA ALA A 200 9.62 14.84 7.98
C ALA A 200 8.23 14.35 8.45
N GLY A 201 7.85 14.67 9.69
CA GLY A 201 6.51 14.34 10.20
C GLY A 201 5.38 15.02 9.42
N LYS A 202 5.52 16.32 9.11
CA LYS A 202 4.56 17.06 8.27
C LYS A 202 4.50 16.49 6.86
N TRP A 203 5.63 16.07 6.31
CA TRP A 203 5.70 15.49 4.97
C TRP A 203 4.97 14.14 4.91
N LEU A 204 5.21 13.25 5.89
CA LEU A 204 4.49 11.98 6.00
C LEU A 204 2.98 12.19 6.15
N ALA A 205 2.57 13.20 6.91
CA ALA A 205 1.17 13.57 7.06
C ALA A 205 0.51 13.92 5.71
N ILE A 206 1.18 14.73 4.89
CA ILE A 206 0.65 15.10 3.56
C ILE A 206 0.62 13.90 2.62
N LEU A 207 1.64 13.05 2.66
CA LEU A 207 1.64 11.80 1.92
C LEU A 207 0.44 10.93 2.32
N ILE A 208 0.21 10.77 3.62
CA ILE A 208 -0.94 10.03 4.15
C ILE A 208 -2.25 10.59 3.60
N ASP A 209 -2.44 11.91 3.58
CA ASP A 209 -3.66 12.52 3.05
C ASP A 209 -3.85 12.23 1.55
N LYS A 210 -2.77 12.21 0.77
CA LYS A 210 -2.82 11.81 -0.65
C LYS A 210 -3.16 10.34 -0.82
N VAL A 211 -2.53 9.46 -0.04
CA VAL A 211 -2.75 8.02 -0.07
C VAL A 211 -4.15 7.64 0.43
N ALA A 212 -4.71 8.40 1.39
CA ALA A 212 -6.05 8.18 1.93
C ALA A 212 -7.13 8.19 0.87
N THR A 213 -6.95 8.94 -0.22
CA THR A 213 -7.90 8.96 -1.35
C THR A 213 -7.96 7.59 -2.03
N GLN A 214 -6.79 7.02 -2.34
CA GLN A 214 -6.67 5.74 -3.04
C GLN A 214 -7.06 4.56 -2.13
N PHE A 215 -6.65 4.63 -0.86
CA PHE A 215 -7.05 3.67 0.15
C PHE A 215 -8.56 3.75 0.46
N GLY A 216 -9.16 4.94 0.36
CA GLY A 216 -10.60 5.16 0.53
C GLY A 216 -11.47 4.35 -0.44
N PHE A 217 -11.04 4.17 -1.69
CA PHE A 217 -11.74 3.29 -2.65
C PHE A 217 -11.70 1.82 -2.24
N THR A 218 -10.55 1.37 -1.74
CA THR A 218 -10.34 0.02 -1.24
C THR A 218 -11.23 -0.27 -0.03
N ILE A 219 -11.26 0.67 0.93
CA ILE A 219 -12.11 0.58 2.11
C ILE A 219 -13.60 0.69 1.74
N SER A 220 -13.97 1.52 0.77
CA SER A 220 -15.36 1.58 0.29
C SER A 220 -15.81 0.23 -0.28
N SER A 221 -14.93 -0.47 -1.00
CA SER A 221 -15.19 -1.83 -1.48
C SER A 221 -15.34 -2.83 -0.32
N LYS A 222 -14.53 -2.70 0.74
CA LYS A 222 -14.68 -3.48 1.99
C LYS A 222 -16.05 -3.27 2.62
N PHE A 223 -16.47 -2.01 2.76
CA PHE A 223 -17.75 -1.62 3.33
C PHE A 223 -18.92 -2.14 2.48
N ALA A 224 -18.81 -2.03 1.15
CA ALA A 224 -19.83 -2.55 0.23
C ALA A 224 -19.93 -4.08 0.30
N ALA A 225 -18.80 -4.79 0.33
CA ALA A 225 -18.76 -6.24 0.52
C ALA A 225 -19.41 -6.66 1.85
N GLN A 226 -19.16 -5.90 2.92
CA GLN A 226 -19.74 -6.13 4.23
C GLN A 226 -21.21 -5.66 4.33
N ALA A 227 -21.74 -4.88 3.38
CA ALA A 227 -23.15 -4.52 3.36
C ALA A 227 -24.06 -5.66 2.86
N VAL A 228 -23.49 -6.71 2.27
CA VAL A 228 -24.23 -7.89 1.83
C VAL A 228 -24.84 -8.62 3.05
N PRO A 229 -26.08 -9.14 2.99
CA PRO A 229 -26.80 -9.74 4.13
C PRO A 229 -26.13 -10.93 4.82
N VAL A 230 -25.00 -11.43 4.32
CA VAL A 230 -24.21 -12.53 4.87
C VAL A 230 -23.10 -11.98 5.79
N MET A 231 -23.50 -11.14 6.76
CA MET A 231 -22.59 -10.59 7.76
C MET A 231 -22.44 -11.53 8.95
N GLY A 232 -21.19 -11.78 9.32
CA GLY A 232 -20.83 -12.53 10.52
C GLY A 232 -19.32 -12.53 10.74
N ALA A 233 -18.91 -13.10 11.88
CA ALA A 233 -17.51 -13.19 12.26
C ALA A 233 -16.64 -13.86 11.18
N PHE A 234 -17.13 -14.93 10.54
CA PHE A 234 -16.38 -15.63 9.49
C PHE A 234 -16.12 -14.75 8.25
N THR A 235 -17.14 -14.03 7.77
CA THR A 235 -17.02 -13.08 6.65
C THR A 235 -16.03 -11.97 6.99
N GLY A 236 -16.15 -11.38 8.17
CA GLY A 236 -15.25 -10.31 8.63
C GLY A 236 -13.80 -10.78 8.76
N ALA A 237 -13.56 -11.99 9.27
CA ALA A 237 -12.24 -12.59 9.37
C ALA A 237 -11.61 -12.83 7.99
N THR A 238 -12.40 -13.36 7.05
CA THR A 238 -11.96 -13.66 5.68
C THR A 238 -11.58 -12.38 4.93
N ILE A 239 -12.44 -11.35 4.99
CA ILE A 239 -12.20 -10.06 4.33
C ILE A 239 -10.91 -9.41 4.87
N ASN A 240 -10.71 -9.37 6.19
CA ASN A 240 -9.51 -8.76 6.75
C ASN A 240 -8.23 -9.55 6.46
N THR A 241 -8.32 -10.88 6.40
CA THR A 241 -7.21 -11.73 5.99
C THR A 241 -6.85 -11.47 4.52
N LEU A 242 -7.85 -11.31 3.65
CA LEU A 242 -7.64 -10.97 2.23
C LEU A 242 -6.95 -9.61 2.08
N PHE A 243 -7.42 -8.59 2.78
CA PHE A 243 -6.81 -7.24 2.73
C PHE A 243 -5.37 -7.26 3.24
N THR A 244 -5.13 -7.93 4.36
CA THR A 244 -3.77 -8.04 4.93
C THR A 244 -2.85 -8.81 3.99
N HIS A 245 -3.33 -9.89 3.37
CA HIS A 245 -2.56 -10.63 2.39
C HIS A 245 -2.22 -9.79 1.16
N PHE A 246 -3.20 -9.05 0.63
CA PHE A 246 -2.98 -8.16 -0.51
C PHE A 246 -1.91 -7.12 -0.22
N TYR A 247 -1.98 -6.42 0.93
CA TYR A 247 -0.96 -5.42 1.27
C TYR A 247 0.41 -6.03 1.60
N GLN A 248 0.46 -7.28 2.07
CA GLN A 248 1.73 -8.02 2.18
C GLN A 248 2.33 -8.32 0.80
N ASP A 249 1.51 -8.69 -0.18
CA ASP A 249 1.96 -8.97 -1.55
C ASP A 249 2.48 -7.68 -2.22
N MET A 250 1.70 -6.59 -2.11
CA MET A 250 2.11 -5.26 -2.60
C MET A 250 3.40 -4.79 -1.96
N ALA A 251 3.52 -4.91 -0.62
CA ALA A 251 4.75 -4.55 0.08
C ALA A 251 5.94 -5.39 -0.40
N ARG A 252 5.76 -6.71 -0.52
CA ARG A 252 6.83 -7.62 -0.91
C ARG A 252 7.34 -7.26 -2.30
N GLY A 253 6.44 -7.10 -3.27
CA GLY A 253 6.83 -6.69 -4.62
C GLY A 253 7.48 -5.31 -4.64
N HIS A 254 6.92 -4.32 -3.94
CA HIS A 254 7.45 -2.97 -3.92
C HIS A 254 8.86 -2.90 -3.32
N PHE A 255 9.11 -3.58 -2.20
CA PHE A 255 10.42 -3.57 -1.54
C PHE A 255 11.45 -4.42 -2.27
N ILE A 256 11.06 -5.50 -2.97
CA ILE A 256 11.95 -6.19 -3.92
C ILE A 256 12.38 -5.22 -5.03
N VAL A 257 11.44 -4.54 -5.68
CA VAL A 257 11.75 -3.58 -6.74
C VAL A 257 12.69 -2.49 -6.22
N LYS A 258 12.41 -1.88 -5.05
CA LYS A 258 13.32 -0.89 -4.46
C LYS A 258 14.73 -1.45 -4.22
N ARG A 259 14.85 -2.66 -3.67
CA ARG A 259 16.15 -3.30 -3.40
C ARG A 259 16.94 -3.50 -4.69
N LEU A 260 16.26 -3.90 -5.77
CA LEU A 260 16.87 -4.06 -7.08
C LEU A 260 17.24 -2.72 -7.71
N GLU A 261 16.41 -1.69 -7.56
CA GLU A 261 16.69 -0.33 -8.07
C GLU A 261 17.92 0.27 -7.38
N ASP A 262 18.09 0.04 -6.07
CA ASP A 262 19.28 0.47 -5.34
C ASP A 262 20.56 -0.21 -5.85
N LYS A 263 20.46 -1.41 -6.46
CA LYS A 263 21.59 -2.17 -6.99
C LYS A 263 21.87 -1.93 -8.47
N TYR A 264 20.82 -1.83 -9.29
CA TYR A 264 20.90 -1.85 -10.75
C TYR A 264 20.49 -0.52 -11.40
N GLY A 265 19.94 0.42 -10.63
CA GLY A 265 19.38 1.67 -11.12
C GLY A 265 17.89 1.55 -11.49
N PHE A 266 17.20 2.69 -11.45
CA PHE A 266 15.76 2.77 -11.66
C PHE A 266 15.35 2.36 -13.09
N GLU A 267 16.03 2.91 -14.09
CA GLU A 267 15.71 2.70 -15.51
C GLU A 267 15.88 1.23 -15.89
N ALA A 268 16.99 0.59 -15.49
CA ALA A 268 17.26 -0.81 -15.80
C ALA A 268 16.21 -1.76 -15.20
N VAL A 269 15.80 -1.53 -13.95
CA VAL A 269 14.77 -2.36 -13.29
C VAL A 269 13.41 -2.13 -13.92
N LYS A 270 13.06 -0.88 -14.23
CA LYS A 270 11.79 -0.54 -14.87
C LYS A 270 11.66 -1.16 -16.25
N ASP A 271 12.71 -1.09 -17.08
CA ASP A 271 12.69 -1.66 -18.43
C ASP A 271 12.54 -3.18 -18.39
N GLU A 272 13.28 -3.86 -17.50
CA GLU A 272 13.15 -5.30 -17.33
C GLU A 272 11.80 -5.71 -16.73
N TYR A 273 11.27 -4.93 -15.78
CA TYR A 273 9.92 -5.14 -15.24
C TYR A 273 8.87 -5.10 -16.36
N MET A 274 8.93 -4.11 -17.25
CA MET A 274 8.01 -3.99 -18.37
C MET A 274 8.16 -5.14 -19.36
N ALA A 275 9.40 -5.60 -19.60
CA ALA A 275 9.66 -6.76 -20.44
C ALA A 275 9.05 -8.05 -19.85
N ILE A 276 9.18 -8.26 -18.53
CA ILE A 276 8.57 -9.41 -17.84
C ILE A 276 7.04 -9.30 -17.89
N LYS A 277 6.46 -8.13 -17.62
CA LYS A 277 5.01 -7.89 -17.67
C LYS A 277 4.42 -8.17 -19.06
N ALA A 278 5.14 -7.82 -20.13
CA ALA A 278 4.69 -8.04 -21.50
C ALA A 278 4.86 -9.49 -21.98
N ALA A 279 5.68 -10.30 -21.31
CA ALA A 279 5.87 -11.70 -21.66
C ALA A 279 4.61 -12.51 -21.32
N PRO A 280 4.09 -13.36 -22.22
CA PRO A 280 2.98 -14.23 -21.91
C PRO A 280 3.36 -15.18 -20.76
N LEU A 281 2.49 -15.29 -19.75
CA LEU A 281 2.65 -16.23 -18.65
C LEU A 281 2.70 -17.65 -19.23
N VAL A 282 3.89 -18.24 -19.32
CA VAL A 282 4.04 -19.66 -19.60
C VAL A 282 3.67 -20.39 -18.31
N HIS A 283 2.45 -20.92 -18.27
CA HIS A 283 1.96 -21.80 -17.21
C HIS A 283 2.52 -23.21 -17.35
#